data_AF-A0A845U8A1-F1
#
_entry.id   AF-A0A845U8A1-F1
#
_cell.length_a   1.000
_cell.length_b   1.000
_cell.length_c   1.000
_cell.angle_alpha   90.00
_cell.angle_beta   90.00
_cell.angle_gamma   90.00
#
_symmetry.space_group_name_H-M   'P 1'
#
loop_
_entity.id
_entity.type
_entity.pdbx_description
1 polymer ?
#
loop_
_entity_poly.entity_id
_entity_poly.type
_entity_poly.pdbx_seq_one_letter_code
_entity_poly.pdbx_strand_id
1 'polypeptide(L)' 'MADIFTYDFAGQRRLSLGEWFALERWPYSCPADRFHLHFIVVMKGGTEYRCGPAPHRASAQVSALICHAKPFLE' A
#
# COMPACT_ATOMS: atom_id res chain seq x y z
N MET A 1 16.78 -1.88 14.03
CA MET A 1 16.81 -0.73 13.09
C MET A 1 15.41 -0.62 12.52
N ALA A 2 14.76 0.54 12.62
CA ALA A 2 13.53 0.76 11.88
C ALA A 2 13.95 1.07 10.44
N ASP A 3 13.64 0.19 9.50
CA ASP A 3 13.92 0.45 8.09
C ASP A 3 13.07 1.66 7.66
N ILE A 4 13.75 2.77 7.37
CA ILE A 4 13.11 3.99 6.87
C ILE A 4 12.96 3.82 5.35
N PHE A 5 11.72 3.87 4.86
CA PHE A 5 11.39 3.79 3.44
C PHE A 5 10.97 5.16 2.91
N THR A 6 11.42 5.48 1.70
CA THR A 6 10.82 6.52 0.85
C THR A 6 9.82 5.87 -0.08
N TYR A 7 8.76 6.61 -0.43
CA TYR A 7 7.65 6.11 -1.24
C TYR A 7 7.44 7.00 -2.45
N ASP A 8 7.56 6.40 -3.65
CA ASP A 8 7.26 7.08 -4.91
C ASP A 8 5.87 6.67 -5.41
N PHE A 9 4.97 7.62 -5.64
CA PHE A 9 3.63 7.34 -6.15
C PHE A 9 3.68 6.97 -7.64
N ALA A 10 3.15 5.79 -7.98
CA ALA A 10 3.24 5.22 -9.33
C ALA A 10 1.89 5.14 -10.06
N GLY A 11 0.77 5.28 -9.34
CA GLY A 11 -0.57 5.23 -9.94
C GLY A 11 -1.65 4.88 -8.94
N GLN A 12 -2.84 4.52 -9.44
CA GLN A 12 -3.96 4.05 -8.62
C GLN A 12 -4.51 2.76 -9.18
N ARG A 13 -4.98 1.89 -8.30
CA ARG A 13 -5.66 0.65 -8.66
C ARG A 13 -6.91 0.49 -7.81
N ARG A 14 -7.99 0.08 -8.46
CA ARG A 14 -9.21 -0.33 -7.77
C ARG A 14 -9.21 -1.84 -7.63
N LEU A 15 -9.40 -2.31 -6.41
CA LEU A 15 -9.41 -3.72 -6.03
C LEU A 15 -10.79 -4.08 -5.50
N SER A 16 -11.25 -5.29 -5.77
CA SER A 16 -12.31 -5.91 -4.95
C SER A 16 -11.81 -6.12 -3.52
N LEU A 17 -12.73 -6.32 -2.56
CA LEU A 17 -12.32 -6.66 -1.19
C LEU A 17 -11.48 -7.95 -1.15
N GLY A 18 -11.82 -8.96 -1.96
CA GLY A 18 -11.09 -10.22 -2.01
C GLY A 18 -9.64 -10.01 -2.42
N GLU A 19 -9.40 -9.25 -3.49
CA GLU A 19 -8.04 -8.93 -3.95
C GLU A 19 -7.29 -8.08 -2.92
N TRP A 20 -7.96 -7.15 -2.24
CA TRP A 20 -7.33 -6.38 -1.16
C TRP A 20 -6.89 -7.26 0.00
N PHE A 21 -7.73 -8.19 0.45
CA PHE A 21 -7.40 -9.08 1.57
C PHE A 21 -6.45 -10.23 1.19
N ALA A 22 -6.29 -10.52 -0.10
CA ALA A 22 -5.31 -11.49 -0.60
C ALA A 22 -3.87 -10.96 -0.54
N LEU A 23 -3.67 -9.63 -0.56
CA LEU A 23 -2.35 -9.02 -0.39
C LEU A 23 -1.87 -9.13 1.06
N GLU A 24 -0.57 -9.39 1.22
CA GLU A 24 0.08 -9.37 2.53
C GLU A 24 0.10 -7.95 3.11
N ARG A 25 -0.02 -7.85 4.44
CA ARG A 25 0.04 -6.56 5.11
C ARG A 25 1.48 -6.04 5.14
N TRP A 26 1.67 -4.79 4.71
CA TRP A 26 2.95 -4.12 4.82
C TRP A 26 3.38 -4.04 6.29
N PRO A 27 4.56 -4.57 6.67
CA PRO A 27 4.98 -4.65 8.07
C PRO A 27 5.55 -3.34 8.62
N TYR A 28 5.76 -2.33 7.77
CA TYR A 28 6.32 -1.03 8.13
C TYR A 28 5.28 0.09 8.10
N SER A 29 5.71 1.31 8.44
CA SER A 29 4.85 2.51 8.40
C SER A 29 4.31 2.75 7.00
N CYS A 30 2.99 2.94 6.88
CA CYS A 30 2.36 3.22 5.59
C CYS A 30 2.80 4.56 5.01
N PRO A 31 2.74 4.71 3.67
CA PRO A 31 2.74 6.02 3.04
C PRO A 31 1.61 6.89 3.60
N ALA A 32 1.82 8.20 3.62
CA ALA A 32 0.81 9.18 3.98
C ALA A 32 0.48 10.04 2.76
N ASP A 33 -0.78 10.08 2.37
CA ASP A 33 -1.32 11.01 1.37
C ASP A 33 -2.64 11.57 1.89
N ARG A 34 -2.86 12.87 1.74
CA ARG A 34 -4.04 13.54 2.31
C ARG A 34 -5.37 13.11 1.67
N PHE A 35 -5.32 12.49 0.48
CA PHE A 35 -6.51 12.10 -0.27
C PHE A 35 -6.74 10.58 -0.29
N HIS A 36 -5.80 9.79 0.22
CA HIS A 36 -5.87 8.33 0.15
C HIS A 36 -5.61 7.70 1.50
N LEU A 37 -6.44 6.71 1.81
CA LEU A 37 -6.33 5.93 3.04
C LEU A 37 -5.69 4.56 2.79
N HIS A 38 -5.75 4.06 1.56
CA HIS A 38 -5.28 2.73 1.19
C HIS A 38 -4.17 2.83 0.15
N PHE A 39 -3.15 2.00 0.31
CA PHE A 39 -1.96 1.97 -0.51
C PHE A 39 -1.58 0.54 -0.85
N ILE A 40 -1.09 0.33 -2.07
CA ILE A 40 -0.36 -0.86 -2.48
C ILE A 40 1.11 -0.47 -2.48
N VAL A 41 1.90 -1.08 -1.60
CA VAL A 41 3.35 -0.87 -1.54
C VAL A 41 4.04 -1.95 -2.35
N VAL A 42 4.85 -1.55 -3.32
CA VAL A 42 5.63 -2.46 -4.18
C VAL A 42 7.10 -2.37 -3.79
N MET A 43 7.69 -3.50 -3.42
CA MET A 43 9.12 -3.62 -3.11
C MET A 43 9.97 -3.95 -4.33
N LYS A 44 11.28 -3.71 -4.23
CA LYS A 44 12.28 -4.18 -5.21
C LYS A 44 12.12 -5.71 -5.36
N GLY A 45 11.68 -6.16 -6.54
CA GLY A 45 11.31 -7.56 -6.81
C GLY A 45 9.85 -7.76 -7.23
N GLY A 46 9.01 -6.72 -7.17
CA GLY A 46 7.62 -6.75 -7.67
C GLY A 46 6.60 -7.29 -6.68
N THR A 47 7.01 -7.60 -5.44
CA THR A 47 6.09 -8.02 -4.38
C THR A 47 5.21 -6.86 -3.96
N GLU A 48 3.90 -7.09 -3.97
CA GLU A 48 2.89 -6.11 -3.59
C GLU A 48 2.35 -6.39 -2.19
N TYR A 49 2.22 -5.33 -1.40
CA TYR A 49 1.67 -5.36 -0.05
C TYR A 49 0.53 -4.37 0.07
N ARG A 50 -0.42 -4.65 0.95
CA ARG A 50 -1.46 -3.69 1.32
C ARG A 50 -1.03 -2.88 2.53
N CYS A 51 -1.30 -1.58 2.48
CA CYS A 51 -1.11 -0.66 3.59
C CYS A 51 -2.31 0.26 3.75
N GLY A 52 -2.70 0.54 4.99
CA GLY A 52 -3.87 1.35 5.30
C GLY A 52 -4.82 0.65 6.27
N PRO A 53 -5.89 1.33 6.70
CA PRO A 53 -6.89 0.76 7.58
C PRO A 53 -7.68 -0.34 6.87
N ALA A 54 -8.39 -1.16 7.65
CA ALA A 54 -9.32 -2.12 7.07
C ALA A 54 -10.48 -1.38 6.39
N PRO A 55 -10.86 -1.75 5.15
CA PRO A 55 -12.01 -1.16 4.50
C PRO A 55 -13.29 -1.46 5.28
N HIS A 56 -14.28 -0.58 5.17
CA HIS A 56 -15.57 -0.77 5.83
C HIS A 56 -16.27 -2.02 5.30
N ARG A 57 -17.03 -2.73 6.15
CA ARG A 57 -17.72 -3.98 5.77
C ARG A 57 -18.71 -3.82 4.61
N ALA A 58 -19.22 -2.61 4.42
CA ALA A 58 -20.15 -2.27 3.33
C ALA A 58 -19.44 -1.88 2.01
N SER A 59 -18.12 -1.76 1.99
CA SER A 59 -17.37 -1.39 0.79
C SER A 59 -17.31 -2.57 -0.18
N ALA A 60 -17.75 -2.40 -1.42
CA ALA A 60 -17.58 -3.43 -2.44
C ALA A 60 -16.12 -3.49 -2.98
N GLN A 61 -15.42 -2.36 -2.93
CA GLN A 61 -14.11 -2.16 -3.55
C GLN A 61 -13.23 -1.22 -2.71
N VAL A 62 -11.93 -1.30 -2.93
CA VAL A 62 -10.90 -0.43 -2.34
C VAL A 62 -10.21 0.33 -3.47
N SER A 63 -10.17 1.66 -3.38
CA SER A 63 -9.30 2.48 -4.22
C SER A 63 -7.98 2.67 -3.49
N ALA A 64 -6.89 2.14 -4.05
CA ALA A 64 -5.57 2.19 -3.46
C ALA A 64 -4.57 2.94 -4.35
N LEU A 65 -3.75 3.80 -3.75
CA LEU A 65 -2.58 4.38 -4.42
C LEU A 65 -1.46 3.35 -4.48
N ILE A 66 -0.84 3.19 -5.64
CA ILE A 66 0.36 2.37 -5.79
C ILE A 66 1.58 3.22 -5.43
N CYS A 67 2.40 2.72 -4.52
CA CYS A 67 3.64 3.32 -4.08
C CYS A 67 4.79 2.33 -4.27
N HIS A 68 5.93 2.79 -4.76
CA HIS A 68 7.17 2.00 -4.75
C HIS A 68 7.96 2.35 -3.50
N ALA A 69 8.30 1.35 -2.70
CA ALA A 69 9.13 1.53 -1.50
C ALA A 69 10.62 1.41 -1.87
N LYS A 70 11.42 2.40 -1.45
CA LYS A 70 12.88 2.39 -1.56
C LYS A 70 13.50 2.59 -0.17
N PRO A 71 14.54 1.85 0.21
CA PRO A 71 15.27 2.11 1.44
C PRO A 71 15.87 3.52 1.43
N PHE A 72 15.81 4.24 2.55
CA PHE A 72 16.36 5.60 2.65
C PHE A 72 17.90 5.67 2.57
N LEU A 73 18.59 4.54 2.79
CA LEU A 73 20.05 4.46 2.89
C LEU A 73 20.73 3.79 1.66
N GLU A 74 20.09 3.77 0.48
CA GLU A 74 20.79 3.36 -0.75
C GLU A 74 21.81 4.41 -1.22
#